data_AF-A0A2A9KG04-F1
#
_entry.id   AF-A0A2A9KG04-F1
#
_cell.length_a   1.000
_cell.length_b   1.000
_cell.length_c   1.000
_cell.angle_alpha   90.00
_cell.angle_beta   90.00
_cell.angle_gamma   90.00
#
_symmetry.space_group_name_H-M   'P 1'
#
loop_
_entity.id
_entity.type
_entity.pdbx_description
1 polymer ?
#
loop_
_entity_poly.entity_id
_entity_poly.type
_entity_poly.pdbx_seq_one_letter_code
_entity_poly.pdbx_strand_id
1 'polypeptide(L)'
;MNISKLVAGAMLIAAAGSALAEASYPPELPFVSSKTRAEVIAELKQARDDGSLNYAASAYPVLRPVASTTTRAEVKAELKSDTPVANRELDELRDNLGH
;
A
#
# COMPACT_ATOMS: atom_id res chain seq x y z
N MET A 1 18.50 -60.43 12.64
CA MET A 1 17.72 -59.84 13.75
C MET A 1 18.01 -58.34 13.84
N ASN A 2 17.54 -57.54 12.87
CA ASN A 2 17.91 -56.11 12.79
C ASN A 2 16.94 -55.27 11.93
N ILE A 3 16.24 -55.87 10.95
CA ILE A 3 15.24 -55.18 10.12
C ILE A 3 14.02 -54.72 10.94
N SER A 4 13.63 -55.48 11.95
CA SER A 4 12.51 -55.13 12.84
C SER A 4 12.73 -53.81 13.61
N LYS A 5 13.99 -53.43 13.88
CA LYS A 5 14.32 -52.17 14.55
C LYS A 5 14.27 -50.97 13.58
N LEU A 6 14.54 -51.18 12.29
CA LEU A 6 14.44 -50.16 11.24
C LEU A 6 12.98 -49.78 10.93
N VAL A 7 12.09 -50.78 10.88
CA VAL A 7 10.65 -50.55 10.64
C VAL A 7 10.01 -49.75 11.77
N ALA A 8 10.42 -50.00 13.02
CA ALA A 8 9.93 -49.24 14.18
C ALA A 8 10.34 -47.75 14.14
N GLY A 9 11.52 -47.43 13.60
CA GLY A 9 11.99 -46.05 13.47
C GLY A 9 11.24 -45.23 12.41
N ALA A 10 10.84 -45.88 11.30
CA ALA A 10 10.15 -45.20 10.21
C ALA A 10 8.71 -44.75 10.57
N MET A 11 8.02 -45.48 11.46
CA MET A 11 6.66 -45.10 11.88
C MET A 11 6.61 -43.85 12.76
N LEU A 12 7.69 -43.51 13.47
CA LEU A 12 7.73 -42.32 14.34
C LEU A 12 7.80 -41.00 13.55
N ILE A 13 8.29 -41.01 12.31
CA ILE A 13 8.49 -39.79 11.51
C ILE A 13 7.20 -39.39 10.74
N ALA A 14 6.31 -40.35 10.44
CA ALA A 14 5.08 -40.09 9.69
C ALA A 14 3.99 -39.35 10.49
N ALA A 15 4.10 -39.27 11.82
CA ALA A 15 3.08 -38.69 12.68
C ALA A 15 3.17 -37.15 12.85
N ALA A 16 4.20 -36.50 12.30
CA ALA A 16 4.46 -35.07 12.53
C ALA A 16 3.90 -34.11 11.46
N GLY A 17 3.26 -34.62 10.40
CA GLY A 17 2.90 -33.81 9.21
C GLY A 17 1.73 -32.83 9.38
N SER A 18 0.82 -33.04 10.34
CA SER A 18 -0.47 -32.34 10.37
C SER A 18 -0.53 -31.11 11.29
N ALA A 19 0.55 -30.82 12.04
CA ALA A 19 0.56 -29.78 13.07
C ALA A 19 1.02 -28.39 12.57
N LEU A 20 1.42 -28.26 11.30
CA LEU A 20 1.68 -26.96 10.66
C LEU A 20 0.46 -26.45 9.87
N ALA A 21 -0.75 -26.62 10.41
CA ALA A 21 -1.89 -25.88 9.88
C ALA A 21 -1.61 -24.39 10.08
N GLU A 22 -1.65 -23.62 8.98
CA GLU A 22 -1.56 -22.16 9.02
C GLU A 22 -2.58 -21.65 10.04
N ALA A 23 -2.13 -20.89 11.04
CA ALA A 23 -3.05 -20.34 12.02
C ALA A 23 -4.06 -19.47 11.28
N SER A 24 -5.35 -19.74 11.45
CA SER A 24 -6.38 -18.86 10.89
C SER A 24 -6.12 -17.43 11.36
N TYR A 25 -6.07 -16.51 10.40
CA TYR A 25 -5.96 -15.09 10.70
C TYR A 25 -7.08 -14.74 11.70
N PRO A 26 -6.74 -14.16 12.87
CA PRO A 26 -7.75 -13.83 13.85
C PRO A 26 -8.75 -12.85 13.24
N PRO A 27 -10.05 -13.00 13.51
CA PRO A 27 -11.02 -12.02 13.04
C PRO A 27 -10.69 -10.66 13.65
N GLU A 28 -10.77 -9.60 12.84
CA GLU A 28 -10.65 -8.24 13.36
C GLU A 28 -11.84 -7.96 14.28
N LEU A 29 -11.54 -7.71 15.56
CA LEU A 29 -12.54 -7.31 16.53
C LEU A 29 -12.78 -5.80 16.40
N PRO A 30 -14.04 -5.34 16.46
CA PRO A 30 -14.32 -3.92 16.46
C PRO A 30 -13.71 -3.28 17.70
N PHE A 31 -12.83 -2.30 17.50
CA PHE A 31 -12.30 -1.47 18.58
C PHE A 31 -13.19 -0.25 18.79
N VAL A 32 -13.55 0.00 20.05
CA VAL A 32 -14.20 1.25 20.47
C VAL A 32 -13.31 1.93 21.50
N SER A 33 -13.05 3.22 21.29
CA SER A 33 -12.30 4.02 22.26
C SER A 33 -13.12 4.20 23.54
N SER A 34 -12.49 4.01 24.69
CA SER A 34 -13.05 4.40 25.99
C SER A 34 -12.84 5.87 26.34
N LYS A 35 -11.95 6.57 25.61
CA LYS A 35 -11.64 7.99 25.81
C LYS A 35 -12.66 8.88 25.09
N THR A 36 -13.07 9.94 25.77
CA THR A 36 -13.80 11.06 25.19
C THR A 36 -12.92 11.87 24.26
N ARG A 37 -13.54 12.65 23.38
CA ARG A 37 -12.83 13.57 22.48
C ARG A 37 -11.98 14.59 23.25
N ALA A 38 -12.46 15.05 24.41
CA ALA A 38 -11.74 16.02 25.22
C ALA A 38 -10.44 15.43 25.79
N GLU A 39 -10.51 14.19 26.29
CA GLU A 39 -9.34 13.48 26.83
C GLU A 39 -8.29 13.21 25.76
N VAL A 40 -8.73 12.80 24.55
CA VAL A 40 -7.82 12.60 23.41
C VAL A 40 -7.11 13.91 23.04
N ILE A 41 -7.82 15.04 23.02
CA ILE A 41 -7.21 16.34 22.71
C ILE A 41 -6.18 16.73 23.78
N ALA A 42 -6.48 16.49 25.06
CA ALA A 42 -5.57 16.79 26.16
C ALA A 42 -4.28 15.96 26.06
N GLU A 43 -4.40 14.65 25.82
CA GLU A 43 -3.26 13.75 25.64
C GLU A 43 -2.42 14.13 24.42
N LEU A 44 -3.05 14.45 23.29
CA LEU A 44 -2.33 14.90 22.09
C LEU A 44 -1.60 16.23 22.30
N LYS A 45 -2.15 17.14 23.12
CA LYS A 45 -1.46 18.37 23.49
C LYS A 45 -0.25 18.06 24.37
N GLN A 46 -0.41 17.22 25.39
CA GLN A 46 0.68 16.82 26.26
C GLN A 46 1.81 16.15 25.47
N ALA A 47 1.47 15.18 24.61
CA ALA A 47 2.43 14.46 23.77
C ALA A 47 3.19 15.38 22.79
N ARG A 48 2.56 16.49 22.38
CA ARG A 48 3.21 17.51 21.55
C ARG A 48 4.19 18.35 22.37
N ASP A 49 3.78 18.74 23.57
CA ASP A 49 4.55 19.60 24.46
C ASP A 49 5.78 18.85 25.03
N ASP A 50 5.67 17.54 25.28
CA ASP A 50 6.76 16.68 25.77
C ASP A 50 7.59 15.98 24.67
N GLY A 51 7.20 16.14 23.41
CA GLY A 51 7.89 15.56 22.26
C GLY A 51 7.75 14.05 22.09
N SER A 52 6.84 13.40 22.82
CA SER A 52 6.55 11.96 22.72
C SER A 52 5.61 11.58 21.57
N LEU A 53 5.06 12.57 20.85
CA LEU A 53 4.29 12.33 19.64
C LEU A 53 5.08 11.46 18.65
N ASN A 54 4.57 10.25 18.42
CA ASN A 54 5.15 9.33 17.45
C ASN A 54 4.87 9.83 16.02
N TYR A 55 5.80 10.58 15.45
CA TYR A 55 5.76 11.07 14.06
C TYR A 55 6.16 10.01 13.01
N ALA A 56 6.39 8.75 13.40
CA ALA A 56 7.01 7.75 12.52
C ALA A 56 6.16 7.33 11.30
N ALA A 57 4.89 7.71 11.21
CA ALA A 57 4.02 7.34 10.09
C ALA A 57 4.12 8.27 8.86
N SER A 58 4.94 9.33 8.91
CA SER A 58 5.12 10.27 7.80
C SER A 58 6.57 10.32 7.30
N ALA A 59 7.28 9.20 7.34
CA ALA A 59 8.54 9.04 6.61
C ALA A 59 8.31 8.96 5.08
N TYR A 60 7.41 9.81 4.55
CA TYR A 60 7.46 10.15 3.15
C TYR A 60 8.79 10.88 2.94
N PRO A 61 9.59 10.48 1.95
CA PRO A 61 10.81 11.20 1.65
C PRO A 61 10.42 12.66 1.37
N VAL A 62 11.09 13.59 2.07
CA VAL A 62 11.03 15.00 1.69
C VAL A 62 11.61 15.07 0.28
N LEU A 63 10.73 15.17 -0.71
CA LEU A 63 11.13 15.28 -2.11
C LEU A 63 11.89 16.60 -2.25
N ARG A 64 13.16 16.52 -2.67
CA ARG A 64 13.90 17.72 -3.04
C ARG A 64 13.13 18.43 -4.16
N PRO A 65 13.03 19.76 -4.15
CA PRO A 65 12.44 20.48 -5.27
C PRO A 65 13.19 20.10 -6.55
N VAL A 66 12.50 19.45 -7.49
CA VAL A 66 13.04 19.20 -8.83
C VAL A 66 12.70 20.42 -9.67
N ALA A 67 13.73 21.13 -10.12
CA ALA A 67 13.55 22.19 -11.10
C ALA A 67 13.30 21.56 -12.47
N SER A 68 12.30 22.07 -13.20
CA SER A 68 12.12 21.70 -14.60
C SER A 68 13.37 22.07 -15.40
N THR A 69 13.79 21.19 -16.29
CA THR A 69 14.85 21.48 -17.27
C THR A 69 14.33 22.27 -18.47
N THR A 70 13.01 22.38 -18.63
CA THR A 70 12.35 23.08 -19.74
C THR A 70 11.50 24.25 -19.25
N THR A 71 11.37 25.25 -20.11
CA THR A 71 10.53 26.42 -19.86
C THR A 71 9.09 26.15 -20.26
N ARG A 72 8.15 26.92 -19.68
CA ARG A 72 6.73 26.84 -20.05
C ARG A 72 6.47 27.19 -21.52
N ALA A 73 7.32 28.01 -22.13
CA ALA A 73 7.21 28.37 -23.54
C ALA A 73 7.58 27.19 -24.44
N GLU A 74 8.64 26.46 -24.10
CA GLU A 74 9.08 25.25 -24.81
C GLU A 74 8.02 24.15 -24.74
N VAL A 75 7.49 23.87 -23.55
CA VAL A 75 6.40 22.88 -23.39
C VAL A 75 5.18 23.24 -24.23
N LYS A 76 4.83 24.52 -24.32
CA LYS A 76 3.72 24.98 -25.17
C LYS A 76 4.02 24.89 -26.66
N ALA A 77 5.28 25.00 -27.06
CA ALA A 77 5.68 24.80 -28.44
C ALA A 77 5.61 23.30 -28.80
N GLU A 78 6.10 22.44 -27.91
CA GLU A 78 6.03 20.98 -28.02
C GLU A 78 4.58 20.49 -28.15
N LEU A 79 3.67 20.96 -27.28
CA LEU A 79 2.23 20.62 -27.36
C LEU A 79 1.56 21.05 -28.67
N LYS A 80 2.12 22.03 -29.39
CA LYS A 80 1.58 22.47 -30.69
C LYS A 80 2.17 21.69 -31.85
N SER A 81 3.41 21.22 -31.71
CA SER A 81 4.07 20.36 -32.70
C SER A 81 3.62 18.91 -32.57
N ASP A 82 3.28 18.47 -31.36
CA ASP A 82 2.59 17.20 -31.17
C ASP A 82 1.19 17.33 -31.76
N THR A 83 0.99 16.58 -32.85
CA THR A 83 -0.35 16.41 -33.40
C THR A 83 -1.22 15.85 -32.27
N PRO A 84 -2.40 16.41 -31.94
CA PRO A 84 -3.23 15.88 -30.87
C PRO A 84 -3.75 14.49 -31.25
N VAL A 85 -2.98 13.45 -30.95
CA VAL A 85 -3.39 12.05 -31.14
C VAL A 85 -4.52 11.69 -30.18
N ALA A 86 -4.76 12.48 -29.13
CA ALA A 86 -5.82 12.22 -28.16
C ALA A 86 -7.23 12.66 -28.57
N ASN A 87 -7.41 13.42 -29.67
CA ASN A 87 -8.75 13.91 -30.06
C ASN A 87 -9.16 13.53 -31.49
N ARG A 88 -8.31 12.84 -32.26
CA ARG A 88 -8.62 12.46 -33.64
C ARG A 88 -9.82 11.50 -33.71
N GLU A 89 -9.90 10.55 -32.78
CA GLU A 89 -11.03 9.61 -32.69
C GLU A 89 -12.36 10.32 -32.35
N LEU A 90 -12.34 11.42 -31.59
CA LEU A 90 -13.58 12.11 -31.19
C LEU A 90 -14.19 12.95 -32.33
N ASP A 91 -13.37 13.53 -33.19
CA ASP A 91 -13.87 14.25 -34.38
C ASP A 91 -14.42 13.28 -35.44
N GLU A 92 -13.78 12.13 -35.64
CA GLU A 92 -14.24 11.09 -36.58
C GLU A 92 -15.57 10.43 -36.14
N LEU A 93 -15.80 10.28 -34.82
CA LEU A 93 -17.06 9.80 -34.27
C LEU A 93 -18.21 10.81 -34.42
N ARG A 94 -17.92 12.11 -34.36
CA ARG A 94 -18.92 13.17 -34.57
C ARG A 94 -19.40 13.19 -36.02
N ASP A 95 -18.48 13.04 -36.96
CA ASP A 95 -18.78 13.16 -38.39
C ASP A 95 -19.52 11.92 -38.94
N ASN A 96 -19.36 10.75 -38.31
CA ASN A 96 -20.07 9.51 -38.67
C ASN A 96 -21.49 9.35 -38.09
N LEU A 97 -21.96 10.27 -37.23
CA LEU A 97 -23.32 10.26 -36.68
C LEU A 97 -24.27 11.23 -37.42
N GLY A 98 -23.82 11.81 -38.54
CA GLY A 98 -24.48 12.91 -39.25
C GLY A 98 -25.08 12.59 -40.62
N HIS A 99 -25.34 11.32 -40.97
CA HIS A 99 -26.06 10.93 -42.19
C HIS A 99 -27.14 9.90 -41.91
#